data_AF-W2KZY3-F1
#
_entry.id   AF-W2KZY3-F1
#
_cell.length_a   1.000
_cell.length_b   1.000
_cell.length_c   1.000
_cell.angle_alpha   90.00
_cell.angle_beta   90.00
_cell.angle_gamma   90.00
#
_symmetry.space_group_name_H-M   'P 1'
#
loop_
_entity.id
_entity.type
_entity.pdbx_description
1 polymer ?
#
loop_
_entity_poly.entity_id
_entity_poly.type
_entity_poly.pdbx_seq_one_letter_code
_entity_poly.pdbx_strand_id
1 'polypeptide(L)'
;MLPVIVTFTFTYDHHSVDIMPLLKRLLSAEELGDTPANATAEQLFASSIYAQEMRAQRQQAAAFCSAPLIAMSTLAAKRSGSSSALGNELEKLESCSIERCVDAALLVTREGKQVLFLVRDPKGVTKRLAVAVSSPNAAMTTELAAECLHRVRFRQCRCVYELLCELDHLQQNWENEAGPELVVVGPLCDLFSDFRTASGITTTGAGLKRMVELAIRRLRATTSIHVTVIGTEN
;
A
#
# COMPACT_ATOMS: atom_id res chain seq x y z
N MET A 1 15.62 -44.67 -3.39
CA MET A 1 15.56 -43.20 -3.56
C MET A 1 14.97 -42.63 -2.29
N LEU A 2 15.80 -41.95 -1.49
CA LEU A 2 15.40 -41.37 -0.20
C LEU A 2 14.87 -39.93 -0.42
N PRO A 3 13.83 -39.49 0.32
CA PRO A 3 13.36 -38.11 0.27
C PRO A 3 14.29 -37.18 1.04
N VAL A 4 14.73 -36.10 0.39
CA VAL A 4 15.50 -35.03 1.02
C VAL A 4 14.53 -34.10 1.74
N ILE A 5 14.57 -34.12 3.09
CA ILE A 5 13.86 -33.19 3.95
C ILE A 5 14.78 -32.00 4.19
N VAL A 6 14.37 -30.81 3.75
CA VAL A 6 15.09 -29.55 4.00
C VAL A 6 14.53 -28.91 5.27
N THR A 7 15.32 -28.95 6.34
CA THR A 7 15.05 -28.26 7.61
C THR A 7 15.61 -26.84 7.56
N PHE A 8 14.79 -25.83 7.84
CA PHE A 8 15.23 -24.46 8.08
C PHE A 8 15.31 -24.21 9.59
N THR A 9 16.51 -23.92 10.09
CA THR A 9 16.75 -23.48 11.46
C THR A 9 16.59 -21.96 11.56
N PHE A 10 15.66 -21.50 12.39
CA PHE A 10 15.56 -20.09 12.79
C PHE A 10 16.44 -19.85 14.01
N THR A 11 17.44 -18.98 13.89
CA THR A 11 18.18 -18.43 15.03
C THR A 11 17.42 -17.23 15.57
N TYR A 12 16.94 -17.36 16.81
CA TYR A 12 16.34 -16.30 17.62
C TYR A 12 17.46 -15.44 18.22
N ASP A 13 17.50 -14.15 17.92
CA ASP A 13 18.31 -13.20 18.69
C ASP A 13 17.39 -12.33 19.54
N HIS A 14 17.53 -12.51 20.85
CA HIS A 14 16.75 -11.83 21.88
C HIS A 14 17.46 -10.52 22.24
N HIS A 15 17.06 -9.41 21.61
CA HIS A 15 17.35 -8.08 22.14
C HIS A 15 16.05 -7.41 22.58
N SER A 16 15.68 -7.73 23.82
CA SER A 16 14.72 -6.98 24.62
C SER A 16 15.32 -5.62 24.95
N VAL A 17 15.08 -4.62 24.10
CA VAL A 17 15.25 -3.22 24.48
C VAL A 17 13.93 -2.78 25.10
N ASP A 18 13.93 -2.58 26.42
CA ASP A 18 12.83 -2.02 27.18
C ASP A 18 12.45 -0.63 26.66
N ILE A 19 11.47 -0.56 25.75
CA ILE A 19 10.86 0.69 25.25
C ILE A 19 9.80 1.21 26.25
N MET A 20 9.35 0.35 27.16
CA MET A 20 8.25 0.63 28.09
C MET A 20 8.51 1.70 29.17
N PRO A 21 9.75 1.99 29.63
CA PRO A 21 10.00 3.12 30.53
C PRO A 21 10.03 4.47 29.80
N LEU A 22 10.43 4.50 28.52
CA LEU A 22 10.41 5.72 27.69
C LEU A 22 8.98 6.11 27.29
N LEU A 23 8.13 5.13 26.96
CA LEU A 23 6.70 5.36 26.72
C LEU A 23 5.96 5.81 27.98
N LYS A 24 6.28 5.25 29.15
CA LYS A 24 5.73 5.75 30.43
C LYS A 24 6.14 7.19 30.71
N ARG A 25 7.40 7.58 30.46
CA ARG A 25 7.85 8.98 30.61
C ARG A 25 7.17 9.96 29.66
N LEU A 26 6.76 9.52 28.48
CA LEU A 26 6.05 10.36 27.50
C LEU A 26 4.53 10.39 27.72
N LEU A 27 3.99 9.39 28.44
CA LEU A 27 2.57 9.26 28.79
C LEU A 27 2.27 9.69 30.24
N SER A 28 3.28 10.00 31.04
CA SER A 28 3.11 10.69 32.33
C SER A 28 2.48 12.05 32.08
N ALA A 29 1.16 12.10 32.25
CA ALA A 29 0.33 13.29 32.24
C ALA A 29 0.50 14.12 33.54
N GLU A 30 1.74 14.37 33.93
CA GLU A 30 2.18 15.34 34.94
C GLU A 30 3.31 16.08 34.23
N GLU A 31 3.08 17.14 33.46
CA GLU A 31 2.93 18.52 33.93
C GLU A 31 2.22 19.36 32.85
N LEU A 32 1.06 18.88 32.36
CA LEU A 32 0.23 19.68 31.46
C LEU A 32 -0.78 20.48 32.30
N GLY A 33 -0.32 21.63 32.79
CA GLY A 33 -1.19 22.76 33.11
C GLY A 33 -1.88 22.73 34.47
N ASP A 34 -1.09 22.84 35.55
CA ASP A 34 -1.50 23.64 36.70
C ASP A 34 -0.47 24.75 36.87
N THR A 35 -0.76 25.93 36.30
CA THR A 35 -0.04 27.13 36.71
C THR A 35 -0.38 27.37 38.17
N PRO A 36 0.56 27.28 39.12
CA PRO A 36 0.27 27.69 40.49
C PRO A 36 -0.18 29.15 40.43
N ALA A 37 -1.23 29.51 41.16
CA ALA A 37 -1.77 30.87 41.20
C ALA A 37 -0.76 31.95 41.64
N ASN A 38 0.48 31.56 41.95
CA ASN A 38 1.62 32.37 42.37
C ASN A 38 2.81 32.32 41.37
N ALA A 39 2.59 32.01 40.09
CA ALA A 39 3.66 32.03 39.09
C ALA A 39 4.18 33.47 38.90
N THR A 40 5.49 33.67 39.08
CA THR A 40 6.11 34.99 38.89
C THR A 40 6.18 35.35 37.40
N ALA A 41 6.19 36.64 37.07
CA ALA A 41 6.20 37.10 35.68
C ALA A 41 7.33 36.47 34.85
N GLU A 42 8.51 36.27 35.45
CA GLU A 42 9.67 35.61 34.82
C GLU A 42 9.39 34.15 34.43
N GLN A 43 8.62 33.41 35.24
CA GLN A 43 8.23 32.03 34.94
C GLN A 43 7.19 31.98 33.79
N LEU A 44 6.32 32.97 33.70
CA LEU A 44 5.38 33.11 32.58
C LEU A 44 6.10 33.48 31.27
N PHE A 45 7.13 34.34 31.33
CA PHE A 45 7.95 34.65 30.16
C PHE A 45 8.79 33.45 29.72
N ALA A 46 9.43 32.74 30.65
CA ALA A 46 10.21 31.55 30.32
C ALA A 46 9.36 30.43 29.70
N SER A 47 8.16 30.19 30.27
CA SER A 47 7.22 29.20 29.72
C SER A 47 6.65 29.62 28.35
N SER A 48 6.42 30.92 28.14
CA SER A 48 5.99 31.47 26.84
C SER A 48 7.06 31.28 25.76
N ILE A 49 8.32 31.59 26.08
CA ILE A 49 9.47 31.40 25.17
C ILE A 49 9.63 29.92 24.81
N TYR A 50 9.60 29.04 25.82
CA TYR A 50 9.68 27.59 25.61
C TYR A 50 8.52 27.07 24.74
N ALA A 51 7.29 27.52 24.98
CA ALA A 51 6.13 27.13 24.17
C ALA A 51 6.22 27.65 22.72
N GLN A 52 6.86 28.80 22.50
CA GLN A 52 7.09 29.35 21.17
C GLN A 52 8.19 28.59 20.42
N GLU A 53 9.26 28.22 21.11
CA GLU A 53 10.33 27.37 20.56
C GLU A 53 9.81 25.98 20.18
N MET A 54 9.00 25.36 21.05
CA MET A 54 8.34 24.09 20.75
C MET A 54 7.37 24.18 19.56
N ARG A 55 6.71 25.33 19.36
CA ARG A 55 5.90 25.57 18.14
C ARG A 55 6.77 25.69 16.90
N ALA A 56 7.88 26.42 16.96
CA ALA A 56 8.80 26.58 15.83
C ALA A 56 9.39 25.21 15.41
N GLN A 57 9.79 24.39 16.37
CA GLN A 57 10.27 23.02 16.10
C GLN A 57 9.19 22.14 15.46
N ARG A 58 7.94 22.20 15.93
CA ARG A 58 6.82 21.46 15.32
C ARG A 58 6.52 21.94 13.91
N GLN A 59 6.62 23.24 13.63
CA GLN A 59 6.46 23.79 12.29
C GLN A 59 7.57 23.34 11.34
N GLN A 60 8.82 23.33 11.80
CA GLN A 60 9.95 22.82 11.02
C GLN A 60 9.79 21.31 10.74
N ALA A 61 9.44 20.51 11.75
CA ALA A 61 9.16 19.09 11.56
C ALA A 61 7.99 18.86 10.58
N ALA A 62 6.91 19.64 10.68
CA ALA A 62 5.81 19.58 9.74
C ALA A 62 6.22 19.98 8.30
N ALA A 63 7.13 20.95 8.15
CA ALA A 63 7.67 21.33 6.85
C ALA A 63 8.50 20.20 6.22
N PHE A 64 9.31 19.48 7.01
CA PHE A 64 10.04 18.29 6.53
C PHE A 64 9.11 17.12 6.17
N CYS A 65 7.97 17.00 6.85
CA CYS A 65 6.94 15.99 6.55
C CYS A 65 5.99 16.41 5.42
N SER A 66 6.04 17.67 4.97
CA SER A 66 5.19 18.14 3.88
C SER A 66 5.75 17.64 2.56
N ALA A 67 4.99 16.78 1.88
CA ALA A 67 5.36 16.31 0.54
C ALA A 67 5.54 17.51 -0.41
N PRO A 68 6.45 17.42 -1.41
CA PRO A 68 6.65 18.49 -2.37
C PRO A 68 5.33 18.94 -2.98
N LEU A 69 5.09 20.25 -3.02
CA LEU A 69 3.94 20.85 -3.70
C LEU A 69 4.07 20.60 -5.20
N ILE A 70 3.53 19.48 -5.67
CA ILE A 70 3.39 19.20 -7.10
C ILE A 70 2.35 20.18 -7.63
N ALA A 71 2.77 21.07 -8.55
CA ALA A 71 1.88 21.99 -9.22
C ALA A 71 0.78 21.21 -9.97
N MET A 72 -0.48 21.45 -9.61
CA MET A 72 -1.65 20.78 -10.20
C MET A 72 -1.78 20.98 -11.72
N SER A 73 -1.04 21.91 -12.31
CA SER A 73 -1.06 22.22 -13.75
C SER A 73 -0.32 21.20 -14.63
N THR A 74 0.51 20.32 -14.08
CA THR A 74 1.21 19.27 -14.87
C THR A 74 0.47 17.92 -14.89
N LEU A 75 -0.54 17.74 -14.03
CA LEU A 75 -1.36 16.52 -13.98
C LEU A 75 -2.43 16.44 -15.09
N ALA A 76 -2.64 17.53 -15.85
CA ALA A 76 -3.64 17.61 -16.91
C ALA A 76 -3.19 17.02 -18.26
N ALA A 77 -1.96 16.53 -18.37
CA ALA A 77 -1.51 15.81 -19.56
C ALA A 77 -1.91 14.33 -19.45
N LYS A 78 -3.22 14.05 -19.53
CA LYS A 78 -3.71 12.71 -19.84
C LYS A 78 -3.18 12.37 -21.24
N ARG A 79 -1.98 11.77 -21.31
CA ARG A 79 -1.42 11.28 -22.57
C ARG A 79 -2.34 10.17 -23.04
N SER A 80 -3.21 10.54 -23.98
CA SER A 80 -3.98 9.65 -24.82
C SER A 80 -2.99 8.81 -25.64
N GLY A 81 -2.45 7.76 -25.02
CA GLY A 81 -1.94 6.61 -25.75
C GLY A 81 -3.12 5.93 -26.42
N SER A 82 -2.92 5.40 -27.63
CA SER A 82 -3.94 4.74 -28.44
C SER A 82 -4.85 3.84 -27.59
N SER A 83 -6.12 4.23 -27.46
CA SER A 83 -7.15 3.48 -26.74
C SER A 83 -7.28 2.09 -27.36
N SER A 84 -6.66 1.09 -26.73
CA SER A 84 -6.94 -0.30 -27.02
C SER A 84 -8.24 -0.70 -26.31
N ALA A 85 -8.98 -1.67 -26.86
CA ALA A 85 -10.18 -2.19 -26.22
C ALA A 85 -9.90 -2.67 -24.79
N LEU A 86 -8.71 -3.23 -24.55
CA LEU A 86 -8.23 -3.64 -23.23
C LEU A 86 -8.02 -2.44 -22.29
N GLY A 87 -7.45 -1.33 -22.77
CA GLY A 87 -7.31 -0.11 -21.97
C GLY A 87 -8.66 0.44 -21.49
N ASN A 88 -9.68 0.43 -22.34
CA ASN A 88 -11.03 0.90 -21.98
C ASN A 88 -11.74 -0.02 -20.98
N GLU A 89 -11.47 -1.33 -21.01
CA GLU A 89 -12.02 -2.28 -20.03
C GLU A 89 -11.30 -2.13 -18.67
N LEU A 90 -9.98 -1.91 -18.67
CA LEU A 90 -9.21 -1.69 -17.44
C LEU A 90 -9.53 -0.34 -16.78
N GLU A 91 -9.81 0.72 -17.55
CA GLU A 91 -10.22 2.02 -17.01
C GLU A 91 -11.52 1.94 -16.18
N LYS A 92 -12.39 0.98 -16.48
CA LYS A 92 -13.65 0.77 -15.73
C LYS A 92 -13.45 -0.02 -14.43
N LEU A 93 -12.29 -0.62 -14.22
CA LEU A 93 -11.98 -1.51 -13.10
C LEU A 93 -11.21 -0.77 -12.00
N GLU A 94 -11.87 0.20 -11.35
CA GLU A 94 -11.27 0.88 -10.19
C GLU A 94 -11.23 -0.02 -8.95
N SER A 95 -12.32 -0.75 -8.71
CA SER A 95 -12.43 -1.79 -7.68
C SER A 95 -13.32 -2.93 -8.17
N CYS A 96 -12.83 -4.18 -8.08
CA CYS A 96 -13.57 -5.37 -8.51
C CYS A 96 -13.51 -6.51 -7.48
N SER A 97 -14.40 -7.49 -7.63
CA SER A 97 -14.25 -8.77 -6.93
C SER A 97 -12.98 -9.47 -7.37
N ILE A 98 -12.44 -10.35 -6.52
CA ILE A 98 -11.20 -11.07 -6.80
C ILE A 98 -11.29 -11.91 -8.08
N GLU A 99 -12.45 -12.48 -8.39
CA GLU A 99 -12.72 -13.23 -9.61
C GLU A 99 -12.55 -12.33 -10.84
N ARG A 100 -13.18 -11.15 -10.86
CA ARG A 100 -13.06 -10.20 -11.97
C ARG A 100 -11.64 -9.66 -12.11
N CYS A 101 -10.93 -9.48 -11.01
CA CYS A 101 -9.54 -9.02 -11.04
C CYS A 101 -8.60 -10.13 -11.56
N VAL A 102 -8.90 -11.41 -11.32
CA VAL A 102 -8.22 -12.55 -11.94
C VAL A 102 -8.52 -12.63 -13.44
N ASP A 103 -9.77 -12.43 -13.85
CA ASP A 103 -10.14 -12.40 -15.27
C ASP A 103 -9.42 -11.28 -16.02
N ALA A 104 -9.37 -10.08 -15.43
CA ALA A 104 -8.62 -8.95 -15.97
C ALA A 104 -7.12 -9.27 -16.11
N ALA A 105 -6.52 -9.91 -15.10
CA ALA A 105 -5.13 -10.34 -15.16
C ALA A 105 -4.87 -11.34 -16.30
N LEU A 106 -5.79 -12.28 -16.54
CA LEU A 106 -5.67 -13.23 -17.64
C LEU A 106 -5.83 -12.56 -19.00
N LEU A 107 -6.70 -11.57 -19.14
CA LEU A 107 -6.81 -10.77 -20.38
C LEU A 107 -5.50 -10.03 -20.68
N VAL A 108 -4.92 -9.36 -19.68
CA VAL A 108 -3.66 -8.61 -19.83
C VAL A 108 -2.49 -9.52 -20.20
N THR A 109 -2.38 -10.67 -19.54
CA THR A 109 -1.28 -11.63 -19.78
C THR A 109 -1.39 -12.36 -21.12
N ARG A 110 -2.60 -12.53 -21.66
CA ARG A 110 -2.83 -13.03 -23.03
C ARG A 110 -2.34 -12.06 -24.09
N GLU A 111 -2.39 -10.75 -23.83
CA GLU A 111 -1.78 -9.73 -24.70
C GLU A 111 -0.25 -9.65 -24.56
N GLY A 112 0.37 -10.56 -23.80
CA GLY A 112 1.82 -10.59 -23.61
C GLY A 112 2.34 -9.60 -22.57
N LYS A 113 1.47 -8.90 -21.85
CA LYS A 113 1.83 -7.88 -20.86
C LYS A 113 1.97 -8.47 -19.45
N GLN A 114 2.71 -7.79 -18.58
CA GLN A 114 2.93 -8.22 -17.20
C GLN A 114 1.85 -7.71 -16.24
N VAL A 115 1.54 -8.53 -15.24
CA VAL A 115 0.60 -8.19 -14.15
C VAL A 115 1.29 -8.39 -12.82
N LEU A 116 1.09 -7.46 -11.87
CA LEU A 116 1.62 -7.55 -10.52
C LEU A 116 0.49 -7.54 -9.49
N PHE A 117 0.47 -8.56 -8.62
CA PHE A 117 -0.43 -8.64 -7.47
C PHE A 117 0.28 -8.20 -6.19
N LEU A 118 -0.21 -7.15 -5.55
CA LEU A 118 0.22 -6.66 -4.23
C LEU A 118 -0.80 -7.10 -3.18
N VAL A 119 -0.52 -8.22 -2.50
CA VAL A 119 -1.52 -8.93 -1.67
C VAL A 119 -0.92 -9.44 -0.37
N ARG A 120 -1.73 -9.61 0.68
CA ARG A 120 -1.24 -10.14 1.97
C ARG A 120 -1.00 -11.65 1.94
N ASP A 121 -1.92 -12.40 1.34
CA ASP A 121 -1.78 -13.84 1.11
C ASP A 121 -1.97 -14.17 -0.38
N PRO A 122 -0.88 -14.49 -1.11
CA PRO A 122 -0.98 -14.82 -2.53
C PRO A 122 -1.72 -16.14 -2.77
N LYS A 123 -1.75 -17.07 -1.80
CA LYS A 123 -2.31 -18.41 -1.99
C LYS A 123 -3.77 -18.38 -2.46
N GLY A 124 -4.57 -17.47 -1.91
CA GLY A 124 -5.97 -17.31 -2.28
C GLY A 124 -6.17 -16.84 -3.72
N VAL A 125 -5.28 -16.00 -4.21
CA VAL A 125 -5.30 -15.49 -5.59
C VAL A 125 -4.76 -16.55 -6.55
N THR A 126 -3.63 -17.20 -6.21
CA THR A 126 -3.02 -18.25 -7.04
C THR A 126 -3.98 -19.41 -7.29
N LYS A 127 -4.74 -19.85 -6.27
CA LYS A 127 -5.76 -20.89 -6.45
C LYS A 127 -6.85 -20.48 -7.45
N ARG A 128 -7.35 -19.25 -7.36
CA ARG A 128 -8.36 -18.72 -8.30
C ARG A 128 -7.81 -18.58 -9.71
N LEU A 129 -6.57 -18.12 -9.86
CA LEU A 129 -5.85 -18.09 -11.13
C LEU A 129 -5.73 -19.48 -11.75
N ALA A 130 -5.32 -20.48 -10.98
CA ALA A 130 -5.20 -21.85 -11.45
C ALA A 130 -6.55 -22.42 -11.93
N VAL A 131 -7.64 -22.16 -11.19
CA VAL A 131 -9.00 -22.55 -11.57
C VAL A 131 -9.45 -21.85 -12.85
N ALA A 132 -9.24 -20.54 -12.95
CA ALA A 132 -9.65 -19.74 -14.11
C ALA A 132 -8.94 -20.20 -15.39
N VAL A 133 -7.63 -20.47 -15.31
CA VAL A 133 -6.83 -20.99 -16.44
C VAL A 133 -7.21 -22.42 -16.83
N SER A 134 -7.63 -23.24 -15.86
CA SER A 134 -8.06 -24.63 -16.10
C SER A 134 -9.53 -24.74 -16.53
N SER A 135 -10.27 -23.62 -16.60
CA SER A 135 -11.70 -23.65 -16.89
C SER A 135 -11.96 -23.97 -18.38
N PRO A 136 -12.94 -24.83 -18.70
CA PRO A 136 -13.23 -25.23 -20.09
C PRO A 136 -13.73 -24.08 -20.98
N ASN A 137 -14.19 -22.98 -20.37
CA ASN A 137 -14.58 -21.76 -21.09
C ASN A 137 -13.37 -20.88 -21.49
N ALA A 138 -12.20 -21.09 -20.89
CA ALA A 138 -10.97 -20.50 -21.35
C ALA A 138 -10.47 -21.35 -22.52
N ALA A 139 -10.80 -20.96 -23.76
CA ALA A 139 -10.24 -21.55 -24.98
C ALA A 139 -8.71 -21.33 -25.04
N MET A 140 -7.96 -22.02 -24.20
CA MET A 140 -6.57 -21.75 -23.86
C MET A 140 -5.80 -23.05 -23.89
N THR A 141 -4.76 -23.12 -24.74
CA THR A 141 -3.84 -24.25 -24.74
C THR A 141 -3.02 -24.26 -23.46
N THR A 142 -2.49 -25.42 -23.09
CA THR A 142 -1.62 -25.59 -21.91
C THR A 142 -0.36 -24.73 -21.98
N GLU A 143 0.19 -24.53 -23.19
CA GLU A 143 1.35 -23.67 -23.45
C GLU A 143 1.01 -22.21 -23.20
N LEU A 144 -0.10 -21.73 -23.77
CA LEU A 144 -0.56 -20.35 -23.56
C LEU A 144 -0.88 -20.10 -22.08
N ALA A 145 -1.45 -21.09 -21.40
CA ALA A 145 -1.71 -21.07 -19.96
C ALA A 145 -0.44 -20.86 -19.14
N ALA A 146 0.61 -21.65 -19.42
CA ALA A 146 1.90 -21.51 -18.76
C ALA A 146 2.52 -20.13 -19.01
N GLU A 147 2.52 -19.66 -20.26
CA GLU A 147 3.02 -18.32 -20.59
C GLU A 147 2.29 -17.20 -19.85
N CYS A 148 0.95 -17.26 -19.78
CA CYS A 148 0.18 -16.24 -19.09
C CYS A 148 0.49 -16.24 -17.58
N LEU A 149 0.63 -17.41 -16.97
CA LEU A 149 1.01 -17.53 -15.56
C LEU A 149 2.43 -17.00 -15.30
N HIS A 150 3.38 -17.20 -16.22
CA HIS A 150 4.74 -16.63 -16.10
C HIS A 150 4.77 -15.09 -16.14
N ARG A 151 3.75 -14.45 -16.72
CA ARG A 151 3.60 -12.99 -16.76
C ARG A 151 2.89 -12.42 -15.53
N VAL A 152 2.38 -13.28 -14.63
CA VAL A 152 1.81 -12.86 -13.35
C VAL A 152 2.86 -12.91 -12.25
N ARG A 153 3.16 -11.75 -11.66
CA ARG A 153 4.05 -11.61 -10.51
C ARG A 153 3.25 -11.37 -9.24
N PHE A 154 3.77 -11.87 -8.12
CA PHE A 154 3.20 -11.65 -6.79
C PHE A 154 4.22 -10.97 -5.89
N ARG A 155 3.77 -9.95 -5.18
CA ARG A 155 4.50 -9.34 -4.08
C ARG A 155 3.66 -9.43 -2.82
N GLN A 156 4.17 -10.21 -1.86
CA GLN A 156 3.50 -10.36 -0.58
C GLN A 156 3.76 -9.11 0.28
N CYS A 157 2.70 -8.38 0.60
CA CYS A 157 2.75 -7.22 1.51
C CYS A 157 2.16 -7.62 2.86
N ARG A 158 2.97 -7.70 3.91
CA ARG A 158 2.53 -8.16 5.24
C ARG A 158 1.74 -7.12 6.00
N CYS A 159 1.98 -5.84 5.70
CA CYS A 159 1.34 -4.70 6.33
C CYS A 159 1.13 -3.56 5.33
N VAL A 160 0.38 -2.54 5.74
CA VAL A 160 0.07 -1.36 4.90
C VAL A 160 1.33 -0.56 4.54
N TYR A 161 2.34 -0.52 5.41
CA TYR A 161 3.58 0.18 5.13
C TYR A 161 4.35 -0.44 3.97
N GLU A 162 4.49 -1.77 3.95
CA GLU A 162 5.12 -2.48 2.82
C GLU A 162 4.36 -2.21 1.52
N LEU A 163 3.02 -2.20 1.54
CA LEU A 163 2.23 -1.86 0.37
C LEU A 163 2.55 -0.44 -0.14
N LEU A 164 2.64 0.56 0.75
CA LEU A 164 2.95 1.93 0.36
C LEU A 164 4.35 2.03 -0.27
N CYS A 165 5.35 1.36 0.31
CA CYS A 165 6.70 1.31 -0.25
C CYS A 165 6.73 0.71 -1.67
N GLU A 166 5.96 -0.36 -1.92
CA GLU A 166 5.88 -0.97 -3.25
C GLU A 166 5.18 -0.06 -4.27
N LEU A 167 4.12 0.65 -3.85
CA LEU A 167 3.45 1.63 -4.71
C LEU A 167 4.38 2.81 -5.08
N ASP A 168 5.15 3.31 -4.11
CA ASP A 168 6.14 4.36 -4.35
C ASP A 168 7.28 3.87 -5.26
N HIS A 169 7.74 2.63 -5.08
CA HIS A 169 8.75 2.02 -5.94
C HIS A 169 8.28 1.91 -7.39
N LEU A 170 7.04 1.47 -7.61
CA LEU A 170 6.43 1.42 -8.94
C LEU A 170 6.35 2.82 -9.56
N GLN A 171 5.99 3.83 -8.77
CA GLN A 171 5.94 5.21 -9.25
C GLN A 171 7.31 5.78 -9.61
N GLN A 172 8.39 5.36 -8.95
CA GLN A 172 9.74 5.87 -9.22
C GLN A 172 10.41 5.18 -10.41
N ASN A 173 10.12 3.90 -10.64
CA ASN A 173 10.87 3.08 -11.59
C ASN A 173 10.12 2.72 -12.88
N TRP A 174 8.90 3.25 -13.08
CA TRP A 174 8.07 2.87 -14.24
C TRP A 174 8.68 3.19 -15.62
N GLU A 175 9.57 4.18 -15.74
CA GLU A 175 10.23 4.54 -17.01
C GLU A 175 11.42 3.64 -17.36
N ASN A 176 12.05 3.03 -16.35
CA ASN A 176 13.34 2.35 -16.50
C ASN A 176 13.22 0.84 -16.72
N GLU A 177 12.09 0.24 -16.35
CA GLU A 177 11.84 -1.19 -16.49
C GLU A 177 10.62 -1.45 -17.38
N ALA A 178 10.61 -2.62 -18.04
CA ALA A 178 9.38 -3.18 -18.63
C ALA A 178 8.42 -3.56 -17.49
N GLY A 179 7.80 -2.54 -16.89
CA GLY A 179 6.96 -2.63 -15.72
C GLY A 179 5.63 -3.34 -15.99
N PRO A 180 4.87 -3.65 -14.93
CA PRO A 180 3.54 -4.23 -15.08
C PRO A 180 2.60 -3.24 -15.76
N GLU A 181 1.77 -3.74 -16.68
CA GLU A 181 0.67 -2.95 -17.26
C GLU A 181 -0.49 -2.83 -16.27
N LEU A 182 -0.70 -3.88 -15.46
CA LEU A 182 -1.76 -3.96 -14.47
C LEU A 182 -1.18 -4.30 -13.09
N VAL A 183 -1.54 -3.49 -12.10
CA VAL A 183 -1.26 -3.71 -10.68
C VAL A 183 -2.58 -3.96 -9.96
N VAL A 184 -2.70 -5.13 -9.33
CA VAL A 184 -3.87 -5.50 -8.54
C VAL A 184 -3.50 -5.42 -7.06
N VAL A 185 -4.25 -4.64 -6.28
CA VAL A 185 -3.98 -4.41 -4.85
C VAL A 185 -5.09 -5.01 -3.99
N GLY A 186 -4.76 -5.82 -2.99
CA GLY A 186 -5.70 -6.21 -1.93
C GLY A 186 -5.78 -7.72 -1.66
N PRO A 187 -6.86 -8.20 -1.00
CA PRO A 187 -7.95 -7.42 -0.43
C PRO A 187 -7.46 -6.43 0.63
N LEU A 188 -7.97 -5.19 0.62
CA LEU A 188 -7.59 -4.21 1.63
C LEU A 188 -8.06 -4.62 3.03
N CYS A 189 -9.15 -5.39 3.16
CA CYS A 189 -9.59 -5.89 4.46
C CYS A 189 -8.51 -6.70 5.18
N ASP A 190 -7.71 -7.45 4.44
CA ASP A 190 -6.66 -8.30 5.00
C ASP A 190 -5.46 -7.46 5.43
N LEU A 191 -5.09 -6.46 4.64
CA LEU A 191 -3.97 -5.56 4.95
C LEU A 191 -4.27 -4.63 6.13
N PHE A 192 -5.54 -4.29 6.33
CA PHE A 192 -6.00 -3.41 7.39
C PHE A 192 -6.57 -4.17 8.61
N SER A 193 -6.40 -5.48 8.70
CA SER A 193 -6.96 -6.29 9.80
C SER A 193 -6.57 -5.77 11.18
N ASP A 194 -5.32 -5.35 11.31
CA ASP A 194 -4.73 -4.94 12.59
C ASP A 194 -5.27 -3.57 13.05
N PHE A 195 -5.95 -2.86 12.15
CA PHE A 195 -6.60 -1.58 12.41
C PHE A 195 -8.13 -1.69 12.49
N ARG A 196 -8.69 -2.90 12.36
CA ARG A 196 -10.13 -3.14 12.53
C ARG A 196 -10.45 -3.42 13.99
N THR A 197 -11.58 -2.87 14.42
CA THR A 197 -12.18 -3.07 15.75
C THR A 197 -13.65 -3.44 15.57
N ALA A 198 -14.33 -3.83 16.65
CA ALA A 198 -15.75 -4.16 16.61
C ALA A 198 -16.64 -2.98 16.14
N SER A 199 -16.18 -1.73 16.31
CA SER A 199 -16.88 -0.52 15.84
C SER A 199 -16.42 -0.03 14.47
N GLY A 200 -15.49 -0.72 13.82
CA GLY A 200 -14.98 -0.39 12.49
C GLY A 200 -13.47 -0.13 12.47
N ILE A 201 -13.00 0.62 11.47
CA ILE A 201 -11.57 0.94 11.34
C ILE A 201 -11.17 2.04 12.34
N THR A 202 -10.01 1.87 12.97
CA THR A 202 -9.42 2.90 13.84
C THR A 202 -9.13 4.19 13.06
N THR A 203 -8.98 5.30 13.77
CA THR A 203 -8.56 6.59 13.19
C THR A 203 -7.23 6.47 12.44
N THR A 204 -6.26 5.75 13.01
CA THR A 204 -4.98 5.43 12.36
C THR A 204 -5.20 4.63 11.08
N GLY A 205 -6.02 3.58 11.12
CA GLY A 205 -6.34 2.79 9.93
C GLY A 205 -7.03 3.60 8.84
N ALA A 206 -7.94 4.51 9.20
CA ALA A 206 -8.59 5.41 8.25
C ALA A 206 -7.58 6.37 7.59
N GLY A 207 -6.64 6.92 8.37
CA GLY A 207 -5.54 7.74 7.85
C GLY A 207 -4.66 6.97 6.87
N LEU A 208 -4.24 5.76 7.24
CA LEU A 208 -3.44 4.88 6.38
C LEU A 208 -4.19 4.47 5.11
N LYS A 209 -5.48 4.17 5.20
CA LYS A 209 -6.34 3.87 4.04
C LYS A 209 -6.33 5.04 3.06
N ARG A 210 -6.48 6.27 3.56
CA ARG A 210 -6.41 7.47 2.73
C ARG A 210 -5.05 7.66 2.07
N MET A 211 -3.95 7.32 2.75
CA MET A 211 -2.62 7.34 2.14
C MET A 211 -2.50 6.34 0.99
N VAL A 212 -3.00 5.11 1.16
CA VAL A 212 -3.02 4.09 0.09
C VAL A 212 -3.86 4.56 -1.09
N GLU A 213 -5.06 5.10 -0.86
CA GLU A 213 -5.92 5.65 -1.91
C GLU A 213 -5.23 6.79 -2.68
N LEU A 214 -4.51 7.66 -1.98
CA LEU A 214 -3.74 8.74 -2.60
C LEU A 214 -2.55 8.21 -3.41
N ALA A 215 -1.82 7.21 -2.90
CA ALA A 215 -0.71 6.58 -3.62
C ALA A 215 -1.21 5.91 -4.92
N ILE A 216 -2.34 5.19 -4.86
CA ILE A 216 -2.98 4.59 -6.04
C ILE A 216 -3.41 5.67 -7.04
N ARG A 217 -4.04 6.75 -6.59
CA ARG A 217 -4.45 7.85 -7.47
C ARG A 217 -3.25 8.54 -8.12
N ARG A 218 -2.16 8.74 -7.37
CA ARG A 218 -0.91 9.29 -7.89
C ARG A 218 -0.35 8.38 -8.98
N LEU A 219 -0.22 7.08 -8.70
CA LEU A 219 0.29 6.10 -9.64
C LEU A 219 -0.52 6.13 -10.96
N ARG A 220 -1.86 6.06 -10.87
CA ARG A 220 -2.75 6.16 -12.04
C ARG A 220 -2.62 7.47 -12.83
N ALA A 221 -2.25 8.57 -12.17
CA ALA A 221 -2.14 9.87 -12.80
C ALA A 221 -0.76 10.12 -13.42
N THR A 222 0.29 9.51 -12.87
CA THR A 222 1.68 9.75 -13.28
C THR A 222 2.24 8.70 -14.22
N THR A 223 1.66 7.50 -14.25
CA THR A 223 2.15 6.37 -15.05
C THR A 223 1.06 5.84 -15.99
N SER A 224 1.46 5.02 -16.96
CA SER A 224 0.52 4.28 -17.82
C SER A 224 0.01 2.98 -17.16
N ILE A 225 0.33 2.75 -15.89
CA ILE A 225 0.00 1.51 -15.17
C ILE A 225 -1.47 1.57 -14.74
N HIS A 226 -2.24 0.57 -15.13
CA HIS A 226 -3.59 0.38 -14.61
C HIS A 226 -3.50 -0.19 -13.20
N VAL A 227 -4.27 0.38 -12.27
CA VAL A 227 -4.29 -0.08 -10.87
C VAL A 227 -5.72 -0.44 -10.51
N THR A 228 -5.94 -1.66 -10.03
CA THR A 228 -7.26 -2.15 -9.64
C THR A 228 -7.22 -2.65 -8.20
N VAL A 229 -8.23 -2.30 -7.40
CA VAL A 229 -8.32 -2.74 -6.00
C VAL A 229 -9.27 -3.93 -5.88
N ILE A 230 -8.84 -4.99 -5.20
CA ILE A 230 -9.71 -6.10 -4.82
C ILE A 230 -10.66 -5.59 -3.73
N GLY A 231 -11.90 -5.37 -4.14
CA GLY A 231 -13.01 -5.04 -3.24
C GLY A 231 -13.50 -6.28 -2.51
N THR A 232 -14.06 -6.07 -1.32
CA THR A 232 -14.93 -7.06 -0.71
C THR A 232 -16.26 -7.02 -1.45
N GLU A 233 -16.71 -8.15 -1.96
CA GLU A 233 -18.09 -8.30 -2.41
C GLU A 233 -19.00 -7.90 -1.25
N ASN A 234 -19.90 -6.94 -1.50
CA ASN A 234 -21.00 -6.65 -0.58
C ASN A 234 -22.09 -7.70 -0.77
#